data_AF-A0A4S4KBQ0-F1
#
_entry.id   AF-A0A4S4KBQ0-F1
#
_cell.length_a   1.000
_cell.length_b   1.000
_cell.length_c   1.000
_cell.angle_alpha   90.00
_cell.angle_beta   90.00
_cell.angle_gamma   90.00
#
_symmetry.space_group_name_H-M   'P 1'
#
loop_
_entity.id
_entity.type
_entity.pdbx_description
1 polymer ?
#
loop_
_entity_poly.entity_id
_entity_poly.type
_entity_poly.pdbx_seq_one_letter_code
_entity_poly.pdbx_strand_id
1 'polypeptide(L)'
;MIRKIKETLPTLWSMCRSLYYTPLQDQHNTNKSPDTLVLVIVNVASYSRSHHRCRLQKALGIYFKSCGLSAKAFDTLNALGISMSQKWVYDGIYSLAQTSRISLLEDIAVLPFGGSYDNLNLYHSVYEQRLTNQSEFSSGTGATIYIIKDPAAIVPNKADYLHKLAEGRQNLISFKDIVRLDDAAGPCIHAQALHHILRFLVETPAFNFESYLHKDSAIFDRPPPVLQLPTGPEHATCQYMLDTIPIDEGSYDGNERCMDEWMKQLNLDSYMERMKTSLERIIPWLGDQLTTSRIRGLKKFHSHDLNGYERLDHVLEHFGWFHAQIAEEHSIHNQYYGATDSLGLKHAFDLLKRKGLHSPTVKGPFHQGLQDGLYIVAAGHFRDLWRLVGGAESLADLRDRTPEELYALAVRILDDYASTNALVRLRTRDIRNQDEVQIQAVQFNRDILYYIELDDAMNTGDVGRMEDLLPRLLFRFTGGGSSNYTTELLELIQAIHREWTPEVK
;
A
#
# COMPACT_ATOMS: atom_id res chain seq x y z
N MET A 1 -22.21 -7.57 -24.56
CA MET A 1 -23.51 -6.85 -24.68
C MET A 1 -23.77 -6.34 -26.09
N ILE A 2 -22.86 -5.55 -26.68
CA ILE A 2 -22.98 -4.96 -28.03
C ILE A 2 -23.33 -5.99 -29.11
N ARG A 3 -22.57 -7.09 -29.22
CA ARG A 3 -22.82 -8.16 -30.21
C ARG A 3 -24.26 -8.66 -30.19
N LYS A 4 -24.77 -8.98 -28.99
CA LYS A 4 -26.13 -9.50 -28.80
C LYS A 4 -27.21 -8.50 -29.23
N ILE A 5 -27.03 -7.21 -28.91
CA ILE A 5 -27.98 -6.16 -29.32
C ILE A 5 -27.95 -5.96 -30.83
N LYS A 6 -26.76 -5.98 -31.44
CA LYS A 6 -26.58 -5.88 -32.89
C LYS A 6 -27.23 -7.04 -33.64
N GLU A 7 -27.15 -8.26 -33.11
CA GLU A 7 -27.83 -9.44 -33.65
C GLU A 7 -29.37 -9.36 -33.50
N THR A 8 -29.86 -8.79 -32.39
CA THR A 8 -31.30 -8.70 -32.10
C THR A 8 -31.99 -7.54 -32.82
N LEU A 9 -31.28 -6.42 -33.04
CA LEU A 9 -31.80 -5.19 -33.64
C LEU A 9 -30.93 -4.72 -34.82
N PRO A 10 -30.66 -5.58 -35.84
CA PRO A 10 -29.67 -5.30 -36.87
C PRO A 10 -30.04 -4.09 -37.72
N THR A 11 -31.33 -3.91 -38.06
CA THR A 11 -31.82 -2.79 -38.85
C THR A 11 -31.70 -1.47 -38.11
N LEU A 12 -32.14 -1.41 -36.85
CA LEU A 12 -32.01 -0.22 -36.01
C LEU A 12 -30.54 0.14 -35.79
N TRP A 13 -29.70 -0.88 -35.55
CA TRP A 13 -28.26 -0.69 -35.38
C TRP A 13 -27.61 -0.09 -36.62
N SER A 14 -27.88 -0.67 -37.79
CA SER A 14 -27.36 -0.20 -39.07
C SER A 14 -27.85 1.22 -39.38
N MET A 15 -29.13 1.50 -39.16
CA MET A 15 -29.71 2.83 -39.36
C MET A 15 -29.05 3.86 -38.45
N CYS A 16 -28.99 3.62 -37.14
CA CYS A 16 -28.35 4.53 -36.19
C CYS A 16 -26.89 4.78 -36.58
N ARG A 17 -26.11 3.71 -36.83
CA ARG A 17 -24.70 3.85 -37.22
C ARG A 17 -24.55 4.70 -38.49
N SER A 18 -25.39 4.48 -39.50
CA SER A 18 -25.33 5.21 -40.77
C SER A 18 -25.73 6.69 -40.63
N LEU A 19 -26.54 7.04 -39.62
CA LEU A 19 -27.01 8.42 -39.41
C LEU A 19 -25.95 9.33 -38.78
N TYR A 20 -25.07 8.83 -37.91
CA TYR A 20 -24.08 9.66 -37.20
C TYR A 20 -22.62 9.29 -37.49
N TYR A 21 -22.37 8.25 -38.31
CA TYR A 21 -21.02 7.76 -38.58
C TYR A 21 -20.80 7.54 -40.08
N THR A 22 -19.85 8.28 -40.64
CA THR A 22 -19.58 8.34 -42.08
C THR A 22 -18.40 7.44 -42.49
N PRO A 23 -18.32 7.02 -43.76
CA PRO A 23 -17.18 6.25 -44.28
C PRO A 23 -15.83 6.96 -44.10
N LEU A 24 -15.82 8.30 -44.18
CA LEU A 24 -14.62 9.11 -43.94
C LEU A 24 -14.14 8.98 -42.48
N GLN A 25 -15.06 8.93 -41.52
CA GLN A 25 -14.72 8.71 -40.12
C GLN A 25 -14.22 7.29 -39.84
N ASP A 26 -14.71 6.27 -40.55
CA ASP A 26 -14.16 4.90 -40.47
C ASP A 26 -12.67 4.86 -40.87
N GLN A 27 -12.22 5.76 -41.75
CA GLN A 27 -10.82 5.81 -42.19
C GLN A 27 -9.89 6.55 -41.21
N HIS A 28 -10.40 7.53 -40.46
CA HIS A 28 -9.59 8.43 -39.64
C HIS A 28 -9.73 8.25 -38.13
N ASN A 29 -10.80 7.62 -37.66
CA ASN A 29 -11.07 7.51 -36.22
C ASN A 29 -10.32 6.33 -35.61
N THR A 30 -9.32 6.65 -34.79
CA THR A 30 -8.50 5.67 -34.07
C THR A 30 -8.96 5.41 -32.63
N ASN A 31 -9.86 6.24 -32.09
CA ASN A 31 -10.10 6.28 -30.64
C ASN A 31 -11.56 6.00 -30.23
N LYS A 32 -12.56 6.41 -31.00
CA LYS A 32 -13.98 6.29 -30.60
C LYS A 32 -14.64 5.09 -31.25
N SER A 33 -15.21 4.18 -30.46
CA SER A 33 -16.07 3.14 -31.04
C SER A 33 -17.44 3.71 -31.41
N PRO A 34 -17.86 3.70 -32.69
CA PRO A 34 -19.20 4.13 -33.07
C PRO A 34 -20.28 3.27 -32.41
N ASP A 35 -20.00 1.99 -32.17
CA ASP A 35 -20.94 1.02 -31.63
C ASP A 35 -21.40 1.39 -30.19
N THR A 36 -20.58 2.12 -29.43
CA THR A 36 -20.95 2.61 -28.08
C THR A 36 -22.08 3.64 -28.14
N LEU A 37 -22.13 4.50 -29.14
CA LEU A 37 -23.19 5.50 -29.28
C LEU A 37 -24.54 4.86 -29.63
N VAL A 38 -24.57 3.87 -30.54
CA VAL A 38 -25.80 3.11 -30.80
C VAL A 38 -26.31 2.48 -29.50
N LEU A 39 -25.41 1.89 -28.72
CA LEU A 39 -25.76 1.26 -27.45
C LEU A 39 -26.44 2.25 -26.50
N VAL A 40 -25.91 3.47 -26.35
CA VAL A 40 -26.52 4.51 -25.51
C VAL A 40 -27.91 4.89 -26.03
N ILE A 41 -28.07 5.15 -27.33
CA ILE A 41 -29.36 5.51 -27.94
C ILE A 41 -30.41 4.42 -27.68
N VAL A 42 -30.04 3.15 -27.91
CA VAL A 42 -30.94 2.01 -27.67
C VAL A 42 -31.31 1.91 -26.20
N ASN A 43 -30.38 2.13 -25.27
CA ASN A 43 -30.66 2.11 -23.83
C ASN A 43 -31.56 3.27 -23.40
N VAL A 44 -31.36 4.47 -23.91
CA VAL A 44 -32.23 5.63 -23.63
C VAL A 44 -33.64 5.36 -24.13
N ALA A 45 -33.78 4.94 -25.39
CA ALA A 45 -35.09 4.60 -25.97
C ALA A 45 -35.77 3.45 -25.20
N SER A 46 -35.01 2.44 -24.81
CA SER A 46 -35.51 1.32 -24.01
C SER A 46 -35.96 1.75 -22.61
N TYR A 47 -35.24 2.67 -21.98
CA TYR A 47 -35.58 3.23 -20.68
C TYR A 47 -36.83 4.11 -20.75
N SER A 48 -36.94 4.98 -21.76
CA SER A 48 -38.14 5.80 -22.00
C SER A 48 -39.39 4.96 -22.21
N ARG A 49 -39.26 3.74 -22.75
CA ARG A 49 -40.38 2.80 -22.88
C ARG A 49 -40.78 2.12 -21.57
N SER A 50 -39.84 1.99 -20.63
CA SER A 50 -40.08 1.33 -19.33
C SER A 50 -38.93 1.60 -18.37
N HIS A 51 -39.24 2.17 -17.21
CA HIS A 51 -38.27 2.43 -16.16
C HIS A 51 -37.60 1.16 -15.58
N HIS A 52 -38.15 -0.03 -15.83
CA HIS A 52 -37.50 -1.30 -15.49
C HIS A 52 -36.31 -1.66 -16.41
N ARG A 53 -36.16 -0.99 -17.56
CA ARG A 53 -35.09 -1.25 -18.53
C ARG A 53 -33.98 -0.21 -18.41
N CYS A 54 -33.37 -0.15 -17.22
CA CYS A 54 -32.51 0.94 -16.79
C CYS A 54 -31.09 0.52 -16.42
N ARG A 55 -30.59 -0.64 -16.89
CA ARG A 55 -29.30 -1.19 -16.45
C ARG A 55 -28.14 -0.21 -16.67
N LEU A 56 -28.10 0.44 -17.83
CA LEU A 56 -27.07 1.43 -18.13
C LEU A 56 -27.23 2.68 -17.26
N GLN A 57 -28.45 3.19 -17.13
CA GLN A 57 -28.77 4.38 -16.31
C GLN A 57 -28.38 4.16 -14.84
N LYS A 58 -28.64 2.96 -14.29
CA LYS A 58 -28.24 2.57 -12.94
C LYS A 58 -26.72 2.60 -12.77
N ALA A 59 -25.98 1.96 -13.68
CA ALA A 59 -24.52 1.93 -13.66
C ALA A 59 -23.93 3.33 -13.77
N LEU A 60 -24.42 4.14 -14.72
CA LEU A 60 -23.99 5.53 -14.90
C LEU A 60 -24.37 6.40 -13.72
N GLY A 61 -25.52 6.19 -13.08
CA GLY A 61 -25.94 6.95 -11.90
C GLY A 61 -24.99 6.80 -10.72
N ILE A 62 -24.61 5.56 -10.39
CA ILE A 62 -23.64 5.28 -9.33
C ILE A 62 -22.25 5.85 -9.71
N TYR A 63 -21.80 5.61 -10.95
CA TYR A 63 -20.52 6.12 -11.44
C TYR A 63 -20.43 7.66 -11.41
N PHE A 64 -21.46 8.36 -11.88
CA PHE A 64 -21.46 9.82 -11.86
C PHE A 64 -21.47 10.37 -10.44
N LYS A 65 -22.13 9.68 -9.49
CA LYS A 65 -22.07 10.07 -8.09
C LYS A 65 -20.66 9.90 -7.53
N SER A 66 -19.97 8.80 -7.84
CA SER A 66 -18.58 8.63 -7.41
C SER A 66 -17.64 9.67 -8.04
N CYS A 67 -17.96 10.19 -9.22
CA CYS A 67 -17.23 11.30 -9.85
C CYS A 67 -17.63 12.70 -9.33
N GLY A 68 -18.48 12.81 -8.32
CA GLY A 68 -18.87 14.09 -7.72
C GLY A 68 -19.89 14.90 -8.53
N LEU A 69 -20.72 14.26 -9.35
CA LEU A 69 -21.73 14.95 -10.16
C LEU A 69 -22.73 15.72 -9.27
N SER A 70 -22.96 16.99 -9.61
CA SER A 70 -23.90 17.85 -8.88
C SER A 70 -25.36 17.42 -9.05
N ALA A 71 -26.22 17.78 -8.08
CA ALA A 71 -27.66 17.53 -8.11
C ALA A 71 -28.32 18.02 -9.41
N LYS A 72 -28.03 19.27 -9.83
CA LYS A 72 -28.57 19.85 -11.07
C LYS A 72 -28.15 19.08 -12.32
N ALA A 73 -26.90 18.58 -12.33
CA ALA A 73 -26.43 17.77 -13.44
C ALA A 73 -27.09 16.38 -13.45
N PHE A 74 -27.38 15.79 -12.28
CA PHE A 74 -28.23 14.60 -12.20
C PHE A 74 -29.63 14.83 -12.77
N ASP A 75 -30.28 15.93 -12.42
CA ASP A 75 -31.61 16.26 -12.95
C ASP A 75 -31.60 16.37 -14.47
N THR A 76 -30.56 17.01 -15.01
CA THR A 76 -30.37 17.15 -16.46
C THR A 76 -30.17 15.80 -17.14
N LEU A 77 -29.26 14.96 -16.62
CA LEU A 77 -28.97 13.65 -17.22
C LEU A 77 -30.13 12.66 -17.08
N ASN A 78 -30.89 12.75 -15.98
CA ASN A 78 -32.11 11.99 -15.77
C ASN A 78 -33.19 12.41 -16.78
N ALA A 79 -33.39 13.71 -17.01
CA ALA A 79 -34.32 14.22 -18.02
C ALA A 79 -33.95 13.75 -19.44
N LEU A 80 -32.66 13.59 -19.73
CA LEU A 80 -32.17 13.02 -20.99
C LEU A 80 -32.23 11.49 -21.06
N GLY A 81 -32.65 10.81 -19.98
CA GLY A 81 -32.71 9.35 -19.88
C GLY A 81 -31.34 8.66 -19.83
N ILE A 82 -30.27 9.40 -19.52
CA ILE A 82 -28.88 8.90 -19.49
C ILE A 82 -28.54 8.29 -18.12
N SER A 83 -29.09 8.85 -17.05
CA SER A 83 -28.82 8.44 -15.67
C SER A 83 -30.12 8.26 -14.90
N MET A 84 -30.03 7.58 -13.75
CA MET A 84 -31.13 7.55 -12.79
C MET A 84 -31.23 8.91 -12.07
N SER A 85 -32.38 9.18 -11.44
CA SER A 85 -32.53 10.36 -10.59
C SER A 85 -31.55 10.33 -9.41
N GLN A 86 -31.18 11.52 -8.91
CA GLN A 86 -30.30 11.63 -7.75
C GLN A 86 -30.86 10.85 -6.54
N LYS A 87 -32.17 10.96 -6.29
CA LYS A 87 -32.83 10.19 -5.22
C LYS A 87 -32.60 8.69 -5.39
N TRP A 88 -32.82 8.15 -6.58
CA TRP A 88 -32.62 6.73 -6.85
C TRP A 88 -31.17 6.32 -6.61
N VAL A 89 -30.21 7.16 -7.02
CA VAL A 89 -28.77 6.90 -6.82
C VAL A 89 -28.43 6.84 -5.33
N TYR A 90 -28.97 7.75 -4.52
CA TYR A 90 -28.74 7.74 -3.07
C TYR A 90 -29.38 6.53 -2.39
N ASP A 91 -30.65 6.23 -2.71
CA ASP A 91 -31.35 5.04 -2.21
C ASP A 91 -30.61 3.76 -2.65
N GLY A 92 -30.04 3.74 -3.86
CA GLY A 92 -29.25 2.65 -4.42
C GLY A 92 -27.92 2.45 -3.69
N ILE A 93 -27.16 3.52 -3.41
CA ILE A 93 -25.93 3.44 -2.62
C ILE A 93 -26.24 2.95 -1.20
N TYR A 94 -27.29 3.46 -0.58
CA TYR A 94 -27.73 2.99 0.74
C TYR A 94 -28.06 1.49 0.72
N SER A 95 -28.83 1.03 -0.27
CA SER A 95 -29.14 -0.39 -0.44
C SER A 95 -27.87 -1.24 -0.64
N LEU A 96 -26.89 -0.75 -1.41
CA LEU A 96 -25.61 -1.45 -1.60
C LEU A 96 -24.83 -1.54 -0.29
N ALA A 97 -24.79 -0.47 0.51
CA ALA A 97 -24.16 -0.46 1.81
C ALA A 97 -24.82 -1.48 2.77
N GLN A 98 -26.16 -1.53 2.81
CA GLN A 98 -26.87 -2.50 3.63
C GLN A 98 -26.62 -3.94 3.20
N THR A 99 -26.65 -4.23 1.89
CA THR A 99 -26.31 -5.58 1.39
C THR A 99 -24.86 -5.95 1.69
N SER A 100 -23.92 -5.02 1.51
CA SER A 100 -22.51 -5.21 1.87
C SER A 100 -22.34 -5.51 3.35
N ARG A 101 -23.10 -4.84 4.23
CA ARG A 101 -23.08 -5.07 5.68
C ARG A 101 -23.63 -6.44 6.05
N ILE A 102 -24.69 -6.90 5.39
CA ILE A 102 -25.20 -8.26 5.58
C ILE A 102 -24.13 -9.29 5.23
N SER A 103 -23.49 -9.17 4.07
CA SER A 103 -22.41 -10.08 3.65
C SER A 103 -21.19 -10.03 4.57
N LEU A 104 -20.82 -8.84 5.08
CA LEU A 104 -19.80 -8.69 6.11
C LEU A 104 -20.15 -9.50 7.37
N LEU A 105 -21.37 -9.36 7.88
CA LEU A 105 -21.81 -10.05 9.10
C LEU A 105 -21.88 -11.58 8.91
N GLU A 106 -22.27 -12.04 7.72
CA GLU A 106 -22.23 -13.46 7.36
C GLU A 106 -20.78 -13.98 7.32
N ASP A 107 -19.85 -13.24 6.72
CA ASP A 107 -18.44 -13.64 6.62
C ASP A 107 -17.76 -13.69 8.01
N ILE A 108 -17.87 -12.65 8.84
CA ILE A 108 -17.20 -12.61 10.17
C ILE A 108 -17.77 -13.63 11.17
N ALA A 109 -18.96 -14.17 10.91
CA ALA A 109 -19.55 -15.21 11.75
C ALA A 109 -18.84 -16.56 11.60
N VAL A 110 -18.17 -16.78 10.46
CA VAL A 110 -17.57 -18.09 10.10
C VAL A 110 -16.09 -18.01 9.74
N LEU A 111 -15.58 -16.83 9.37
CA LEU A 111 -14.19 -16.61 8.97
C LEU A 111 -13.46 -15.68 9.94
N PRO A 112 -12.13 -15.85 10.11
CA PRO A 112 -11.30 -14.88 10.80
C PRO A 112 -11.30 -13.54 10.07
N PHE A 113 -11.16 -12.46 10.82
CA PHE A 113 -11.11 -11.11 10.27
C PHE A 113 -10.17 -10.22 11.07
N GLY A 114 -9.69 -9.17 10.40
CA GLY A 114 -8.98 -8.05 11.00
C GLY A 114 -9.62 -6.73 10.62
N GLY A 115 -9.32 -5.69 11.38
CA GLY A 115 -9.80 -4.33 11.13
C GLY A 115 -8.67 -3.36 10.85
N SER A 116 -9.00 -2.25 10.22
CA SER A 116 -8.17 -1.05 10.22
C SER A 116 -9.04 0.19 10.24
N TYR A 117 -8.55 1.29 10.79
CA TYR A 117 -9.19 2.60 10.62
C TYR A 117 -8.15 3.70 10.51
N ASP A 118 -8.57 4.80 9.87
CA ASP A 118 -7.76 6.00 9.70
C ASP A 118 -8.68 7.23 9.58
N ASN A 119 -8.08 8.39 9.82
CA ASN A 119 -8.71 9.69 9.77
C ASN A 119 -9.22 10.05 8.37
N LEU A 120 -10.46 10.51 8.32
CA LEU A 120 -11.05 11.19 7.18
C LEU A 120 -11.19 12.69 7.49
N ASN A 121 -10.30 13.48 6.90
CA ASN A 121 -10.30 14.94 7.05
C ASN A 121 -10.81 15.62 5.78
N LEU A 122 -12.01 16.20 5.84
CA LEU A 122 -12.65 16.89 4.72
C LEU A 122 -12.62 18.40 4.93
N TYR A 123 -11.96 19.11 4.00
CA TYR A 123 -11.95 20.58 3.99
C TYR A 123 -12.97 21.11 2.99
N HIS A 124 -14.00 21.78 3.51
CA HIS A 124 -14.98 22.50 2.71
C HIS A 124 -14.58 23.97 2.63
N SER A 125 -13.94 24.34 1.53
CA SER A 125 -13.60 25.73 1.25
C SER A 125 -14.81 26.49 0.72
N VAL A 126 -15.04 27.69 1.24
CA VAL A 126 -16.00 28.64 0.68
C VAL A 126 -15.24 29.83 0.13
N TYR A 127 -15.49 30.15 -1.14
CA TYR A 127 -14.79 31.21 -1.87
C TYR A 127 -15.04 32.60 -1.28
N GLU A 128 -16.24 32.84 -0.75
CA GLU A 128 -16.58 34.05 -0.01
C GLU A 128 -16.99 33.68 1.42
N GLN A 129 -16.09 33.92 2.36
CA GLN A 129 -16.38 33.74 3.78
C GLN A 129 -17.33 34.83 4.27
N ARG A 130 -18.43 34.42 4.90
CA ARG A 130 -19.41 35.32 5.55
C ARG A 130 -19.67 34.81 6.96
N LEU A 131 -20.26 35.65 7.82
CA LEU A 131 -20.58 35.27 9.21
C LEU A 131 -21.34 33.93 9.30
N THR A 132 -22.22 33.65 8.34
CA THR A 132 -23.03 32.42 8.24
C THR A 132 -22.49 31.38 7.25
N ASN A 133 -21.33 31.64 6.63
CA ASN A 133 -20.78 30.82 5.55
C ASN A 133 -19.25 30.80 5.67
N GLN A 134 -18.75 30.02 6.62
CA GLN A 134 -17.31 29.89 6.90
C GLN A 134 -16.77 28.61 6.29
N SER A 135 -15.45 28.58 6.06
CA SER A 135 -14.80 27.32 5.68
C SER A 135 -14.93 26.34 6.84
N GLU A 136 -15.34 25.12 6.54
CA GLU A 136 -15.54 24.07 7.52
C GLU A 136 -14.48 22.98 7.34
N PHE A 137 -13.88 22.55 8.44
CA PHE A 137 -13.03 21.37 8.47
C PHE A 137 -13.77 20.30 9.26
N SER A 138 -14.23 19.27 8.56
CA SER A 138 -14.96 18.15 9.16
C SER A 138 -13.99 16.99 9.31
N SER A 139 -13.75 16.59 10.56
CA SER A 139 -13.00 15.38 10.90
C SER A 139 -13.96 14.23 11.17
N GLY A 140 -13.64 13.08 10.60
CA GLY A 140 -14.27 11.81 10.92
C GLY A 140 -13.26 10.68 10.80
N THR A 141 -13.71 9.45 10.99
CA THR A 141 -12.90 8.24 10.84
C THR A 141 -13.64 7.23 9.98
N GLY A 142 -12.90 6.57 9.08
CA GLY A 142 -13.38 5.44 8.31
C GLY A 142 -12.66 4.16 8.71
N ALA A 143 -13.38 3.03 8.71
CA ALA A 143 -12.81 1.73 9.01
C ALA A 143 -13.05 0.72 7.87
N THR A 144 -12.10 -0.20 7.73
CA THR A 144 -12.14 -1.30 6.75
C THR A 144 -11.91 -2.61 7.47
N ILE A 145 -12.72 -3.61 7.16
CA ILE A 145 -12.60 -4.98 7.67
C ILE A 145 -12.07 -5.86 6.56
N TYR A 146 -11.05 -6.66 6.89
CA TYR A 146 -10.45 -7.64 6.00
C TYR A 146 -10.85 -9.04 6.46
N ILE A 147 -11.48 -9.80 5.57
CA ILE A 147 -11.82 -11.20 5.81
C ILE A 147 -10.68 -12.07 5.33
N ILE A 148 -10.22 -12.94 6.22
CA ILE A 148 -9.19 -13.93 5.94
C ILE A 148 -9.89 -15.16 5.37
N LYS A 149 -9.93 -15.24 4.03
CA LYS A 149 -10.58 -16.33 3.28
C LYS A 149 -9.70 -17.56 3.07
N ASP A 150 -8.44 -17.47 3.47
CA ASP A 150 -7.49 -18.57 3.34
C ASP A 150 -7.99 -19.80 4.13
N PRO A 151 -8.30 -20.93 3.46
CA PRO A 151 -8.76 -22.14 4.14
C PRO A 151 -7.68 -22.75 5.06
N ALA A 152 -6.41 -22.39 4.89
CA ALA A 152 -5.33 -22.79 5.77
C ALA A 152 -5.15 -21.86 6.99
N ALA A 153 -5.89 -20.75 7.08
CA ALA A 153 -5.79 -19.84 8.21
C ALA A 153 -6.21 -20.54 9.51
N ILE A 154 -5.31 -20.52 10.49
CA ILE A 154 -5.55 -21.12 11.80
C ILE A 154 -6.17 -20.05 12.70
N VAL A 155 -7.28 -20.36 13.36
CA VAL A 155 -7.85 -19.48 14.39
C VAL A 155 -6.98 -19.56 15.63
N PRO A 156 -6.36 -18.47 16.10
CA PRO A 156 -5.48 -18.54 17.25
C PRO A 156 -6.25 -18.87 18.52
N ASN A 157 -5.65 -19.70 19.40
CA ASN A 157 -6.20 -19.95 20.72
C ASN A 157 -5.87 -18.78 21.66
N LYS A 158 -6.92 -18.11 22.17
CA LYS A 158 -6.75 -16.94 23.04
C LYS A 158 -6.02 -17.25 24.35
N ALA A 159 -6.29 -18.38 24.98
CA ALA A 159 -5.66 -18.73 26.25
C ALA A 159 -4.16 -18.98 26.06
N ASP A 160 -3.78 -19.70 25.00
CA ASP A 160 -2.38 -19.97 24.66
C ASP A 160 -1.64 -18.67 24.30
N TYR A 161 -2.28 -17.78 23.54
CA TYR A 161 -1.76 -16.45 23.26
C TYR A 161 -1.52 -15.64 24.53
N LEU A 162 -2.49 -15.56 25.44
CA LEU A 162 -2.33 -14.80 26.69
C LEU A 162 -1.23 -15.38 27.59
N HIS A 163 -1.09 -16.71 27.63
CA HIS A 163 0.02 -17.37 28.33
C HIS A 163 1.36 -16.99 27.70
N LYS A 164 1.46 -17.08 26.36
CA LYS A 164 2.67 -16.73 25.62
C LYS A 164 3.05 -15.27 25.77
N LEU A 165 2.07 -14.37 25.74
CA LEU A 165 2.23 -12.94 25.99
C LEU A 165 2.79 -12.67 27.39
N ALA A 166 2.27 -13.35 28.41
CA ALA A 166 2.77 -13.21 29.79
C ALA A 166 4.22 -13.70 29.92
N GLU A 167 4.57 -14.83 29.30
CA GLU A 167 5.95 -15.31 29.23
C GLU A 167 6.89 -14.34 28.50
N GLY A 168 6.47 -13.87 27.32
CA GLY A 168 7.26 -12.97 26.48
C GLY A 168 7.56 -11.63 27.17
N ARG A 169 6.60 -11.09 27.94
CA ARG A 169 6.81 -9.89 28.77
C ARG A 169 7.88 -10.05 29.85
N GLN A 170 8.15 -11.28 30.29
CA GLN A 170 9.23 -11.58 31.24
C GLN A 170 10.57 -11.88 30.53
N ASN A 171 10.55 -12.07 29.21
CA ASN A 171 11.70 -12.41 28.39
C ASN A 171 11.86 -11.42 27.23
N LEU A 172 12.30 -10.21 27.57
CA LEU A 172 12.45 -9.12 26.62
C LEU A 172 13.55 -9.40 25.59
N ILE A 173 13.31 -8.99 24.34
CA ILE A 173 14.30 -9.08 23.29
C ILE A 173 15.49 -8.14 23.59
N SER A 174 16.70 -8.68 23.47
CA SER A 174 17.93 -7.93 23.73
C SER A 174 18.54 -7.37 22.43
N PHE A 175 19.40 -6.36 22.54
CA PHE A 175 20.20 -5.89 21.40
C PHE A 175 21.00 -7.03 20.73
N LYS A 176 21.53 -7.97 21.53
CA LYS A 176 22.26 -9.13 21.02
C LYS A 176 21.36 -10.05 20.19
N ASP A 177 20.10 -10.20 20.57
CA ASP A 177 19.13 -10.99 19.80
C ASP A 177 18.81 -10.29 18.47
N ILE A 178 18.62 -8.97 18.47
CA ILE A 178 18.40 -8.18 17.25
C ILE A 178 19.57 -8.30 16.28
N VAL A 179 20.81 -8.21 16.76
CA VAL A 179 22.01 -8.42 15.92
C VAL A 179 22.04 -9.83 15.34
N ARG A 180 21.66 -10.85 16.13
CA ARG A 180 21.58 -12.23 15.62
C ARG A 180 20.52 -12.40 14.53
N LEU A 181 19.38 -11.71 14.66
CA LEU A 181 18.35 -11.69 13.62
C LEU A 181 18.87 -11.03 12.34
N ASP A 182 19.55 -9.89 12.47
CA ASP A 182 20.20 -9.19 11.35
C ASP A 182 21.25 -10.07 10.64
N ASP A 183 22.07 -10.78 11.41
CA ASP A 183 23.08 -11.71 10.89
C ASP A 183 22.43 -12.91 10.16
N ALA A 184 21.34 -13.45 10.72
CA ALA A 184 20.60 -14.56 10.13
C ALA A 184 19.89 -14.18 8.82
N ALA A 185 19.35 -12.97 8.74
CA ALA A 185 18.70 -12.42 7.54
C ALA A 185 19.72 -12.01 6.46
N GLY A 186 20.99 -11.77 6.83
CA GLY A 186 22.04 -11.26 5.95
C GLY A 186 22.17 -11.97 4.59
N PRO A 187 22.24 -13.32 4.52
CA PRO A 187 22.32 -14.04 3.26
C PRO A 187 21.10 -13.82 2.34
N CYS A 188 19.89 -13.77 2.91
CA CYS A 188 18.66 -13.51 2.15
C CYS A 188 18.68 -12.10 1.58
N ILE A 189 18.91 -11.09 2.43
CA ILE A 189 18.99 -9.67 2.03
C ILE A 189 20.06 -9.48 0.95
N HIS A 190 21.22 -10.15 1.08
CA HIS A 190 22.28 -10.10 0.07
C HIS A 190 21.83 -10.67 -1.29
N ALA A 191 21.17 -11.83 -1.29
CA ALA A 191 20.65 -12.43 -2.52
C ALA A 191 19.61 -11.54 -3.21
N GLN A 192 18.71 -10.92 -2.43
CA GLN A 192 17.71 -9.99 -2.96
C GLN A 192 18.34 -8.70 -3.49
N ALA A 193 19.34 -8.15 -2.80
CA ALA A 193 20.09 -6.99 -3.28
C ALA A 193 20.77 -7.25 -4.64
N LEU A 194 21.38 -8.43 -4.82
CA LEU A 194 21.96 -8.83 -6.11
C LEU A 194 20.89 -8.94 -7.20
N HIS A 195 19.73 -9.52 -6.88
CA HIS A 195 18.62 -9.60 -7.81
C HIS A 195 18.14 -8.21 -8.25
N HIS A 196 17.98 -7.26 -7.33
CA HIS A 196 17.63 -5.87 -7.67
C HIS A 196 18.69 -5.17 -8.54
N ILE A 197 19.98 -5.38 -8.24
CA ILE A 197 21.09 -4.83 -9.05
C ILE A 197 21.04 -5.39 -10.48
N LEU A 198 20.76 -6.68 -10.65
CA LEU A 198 20.56 -7.31 -11.96
C LEU A 198 19.33 -6.74 -12.67
N ARG A 199 18.20 -6.56 -11.96
CA ARG A 199 16.97 -5.94 -12.51
C ARG A 199 17.21 -4.55 -13.08
N PHE A 200 18.00 -3.70 -12.42
CA PHE A 200 18.34 -2.37 -12.93
C PHE A 200 19.03 -2.40 -14.31
N LEU A 201 19.78 -3.47 -14.60
CA LEU A 201 20.36 -3.73 -15.91
C LEU A 201 19.33 -4.28 -16.88
N VAL A 202 18.68 -5.40 -16.56
CA VAL A 202 17.84 -6.13 -17.54
C VAL A 202 16.57 -5.38 -17.92
N GLU A 203 16.03 -4.55 -17.01
CA GLU A 203 14.81 -3.76 -17.27
C GLU A 203 15.09 -2.47 -18.07
N THR A 204 16.36 -2.12 -18.34
CA THR A 204 16.65 -0.93 -19.14
C THR A 204 16.42 -1.19 -20.63
N PRO A 205 15.74 -0.29 -21.36
CA PRO A 205 15.58 -0.43 -22.81
C PRO A 205 16.90 -0.55 -23.58
N ALA A 206 17.99 0.04 -23.05
CA ALA A 206 19.31 -0.06 -23.66
C ALA A 206 19.90 -1.48 -23.58
N PHE A 207 19.60 -2.25 -22.54
CA PHE A 207 20.03 -3.64 -22.43
C PHE A 207 19.12 -4.56 -23.25
N ASN A 208 17.83 -4.24 -23.43
CA ASN A 208 16.86 -4.99 -24.24
C ASN A 208 16.91 -6.51 -23.99
N PHE A 209 16.53 -6.90 -22.77
CA PHE A 209 16.60 -8.28 -22.27
C PHE A 209 15.87 -9.31 -23.14
N GLU A 210 14.77 -8.92 -23.79
CA GLU A 210 13.98 -9.83 -24.65
C GLU A 210 14.77 -10.47 -25.79
N SER A 211 15.81 -9.78 -26.25
CA SER A 211 16.70 -10.23 -27.35
C SER A 211 18.07 -10.69 -26.85
N TYR A 212 18.29 -10.76 -25.54
CA TYR A 212 19.53 -11.24 -24.96
C TYR A 212 19.63 -12.75 -25.09
N LEU A 213 20.78 -13.25 -25.57
CA LEU A 213 20.98 -14.66 -25.94
C LEU A 213 20.73 -15.62 -24.77
N HIS A 214 21.02 -15.19 -23.54
CA HIS A 214 20.96 -16.01 -22.33
C HIS A 214 19.83 -15.57 -21.38
N LYS A 215 18.74 -15.00 -21.91
CA LYS A 215 17.64 -14.49 -21.08
C LYS A 215 16.95 -15.55 -20.20
N ASP A 216 17.02 -16.82 -20.60
CA ASP A 216 16.43 -17.95 -19.87
C ASP A 216 17.37 -18.50 -18.78
N SER A 217 18.48 -17.82 -18.46
CA SER A 217 19.38 -18.23 -17.39
C SER A 217 18.76 -18.02 -16.01
N ALA A 218 18.87 -19.02 -15.15
CA ALA A 218 18.36 -18.98 -13.77
C ALA A 218 19.03 -17.91 -12.89
N ILE A 219 20.13 -17.30 -13.33
CA ILE A 219 20.76 -16.15 -12.64
C ILE A 219 19.82 -14.93 -12.58
N PHE A 220 18.92 -14.79 -13.56
CA PHE A 220 17.94 -13.71 -13.60
C PHE A 220 16.64 -14.04 -12.85
N ASP A 221 16.48 -15.28 -12.40
CA ASP A 221 15.32 -15.68 -11.62
C ASP A 221 15.31 -14.94 -10.27
N ARG A 222 14.11 -14.74 -9.73
CA ARG A 222 13.97 -14.21 -8.38
C ARG A 222 14.57 -15.23 -7.38
N PRO A 223 15.32 -14.78 -6.36
CA PRO A 223 15.74 -15.66 -5.29
C PRO A 223 14.52 -16.32 -4.62
N PRO A 224 14.69 -17.51 -4.00
CA PRO A 224 13.59 -18.20 -3.34
C PRO A 224 12.89 -17.31 -2.31
N PRO A 225 11.55 -17.39 -2.19
CA PRO A 225 10.83 -16.66 -1.16
C PRO A 225 11.18 -17.18 0.23
N VAL A 226 11.00 -16.34 1.25
CA VAL A 226 11.22 -16.73 2.66
C VAL A 226 9.92 -17.26 3.27
N LEU A 227 8.89 -16.43 3.24
CA LEU A 227 7.54 -16.79 3.64
C LEU A 227 6.55 -15.99 2.78
N GLN A 228 6.39 -16.42 1.54
CA GLN A 228 5.43 -15.83 0.61
C GLN A 228 4.02 -16.35 0.87
N LEU A 229 3.10 -15.42 1.10
CA LEU A 229 1.68 -15.71 1.23
C LEU A 229 1.14 -16.30 -0.09
N PRO A 230 0.19 -17.24 0.00
CA PRO A 230 -0.38 -17.86 -1.19
C PRO A 230 -1.11 -16.82 -2.06
N THR A 231 -1.05 -17.02 -3.37
CA THR A 231 -1.64 -16.10 -4.36
C THR A 231 -2.70 -16.82 -5.19
N GLY A 232 -3.74 -16.10 -5.60
CA GLY A 232 -4.84 -16.66 -6.39
C GLY A 232 -6.19 -16.05 -6.00
N PRO A 233 -7.25 -16.26 -6.81
CA PRO A 233 -8.59 -15.77 -6.51
C PRO A 233 -9.15 -16.25 -5.16
N GLU A 234 -8.77 -17.44 -4.71
CA GLU A 234 -9.17 -18.05 -3.44
C GLU A 234 -8.45 -17.47 -2.21
N HIS A 235 -7.27 -16.88 -2.42
CA HIS A 235 -6.47 -16.20 -1.40
C HIS A 235 -6.65 -14.67 -1.44
N ALA A 236 -7.46 -14.16 -2.38
CA ALA A 236 -7.70 -12.73 -2.52
C ALA A 236 -8.43 -12.18 -1.29
N THR A 237 -7.82 -11.18 -0.63
CA THR A 237 -8.41 -10.50 0.52
C THR A 237 -9.76 -9.91 0.14
N CYS A 238 -10.79 -10.23 0.92
CA CYS A 238 -12.09 -9.61 0.79
C CYS A 238 -12.20 -8.49 1.82
N GLN A 239 -12.55 -7.29 1.35
CA GLN A 239 -12.63 -6.11 2.20
C GLN A 239 -14.06 -5.55 2.23
N TYR A 240 -14.47 -5.10 3.42
CA TYR A 240 -15.74 -4.41 3.63
C TYR A 240 -15.48 -3.09 4.33
N MET A 241 -16.07 -2.01 3.80
CA MET A 241 -16.02 -0.70 4.44
C MET A 241 -17.10 -0.59 5.50
N LEU A 242 -16.76 -0.08 6.68
CA LEU A 242 -17.72 0.31 7.71
C LEU A 242 -18.27 1.72 7.42
N ASP A 243 -19.39 2.05 8.05
CA ASP A 243 -19.98 3.38 7.99
C ASP A 243 -19.01 4.40 8.61
N THR A 244 -18.72 5.48 7.88
CA THR A 244 -17.88 6.57 8.37
C THR A 244 -18.55 7.30 9.54
N ILE A 245 -17.77 7.59 10.58
CA ILE A 245 -18.29 8.21 11.81
C ILE A 245 -17.69 9.60 12.01
N PRO A 246 -18.46 10.58 12.54
CA PRO A 246 -17.98 11.94 12.82
C PRO A 246 -17.24 11.99 14.17
N ILE A 247 -16.24 11.12 14.33
CA ILE A 247 -15.39 11.04 15.53
C ILE A 247 -13.97 11.33 15.08
N ASP A 248 -13.29 12.21 15.81
CA ASP A 248 -11.86 12.48 15.62
C ASP A 248 -11.04 11.50 16.47
N GLU A 249 -10.23 10.66 15.82
CA GLU A 249 -9.39 9.67 16.49
C GLU A 249 -8.09 10.25 17.04
N GLY A 250 -7.85 11.57 16.96
CA GLY A 250 -6.60 12.17 17.44
C GLY A 250 -6.34 12.03 18.94
N SER A 251 -7.36 11.68 19.74
CA SER A 251 -7.30 11.57 21.21
C SER A 251 -7.56 10.15 21.72
N TYR A 252 -7.26 9.89 23.00
CA TYR A 252 -7.60 8.61 23.64
C TYR A 252 -9.12 8.37 23.69
N ASP A 253 -9.90 9.37 24.12
CA ASP A 253 -11.37 9.32 24.10
C ASP A 253 -11.92 9.06 22.68
N GLY A 254 -11.32 9.74 21.69
CA GLY A 254 -11.65 9.52 20.28
C GLY A 254 -11.45 8.07 19.84
N ASN A 255 -10.29 7.48 20.13
CA ASN A 255 -10.00 6.07 19.79
C ASN A 255 -10.94 5.10 20.51
N GLU A 256 -11.21 5.32 21.81
CA GLU A 256 -12.12 4.47 22.58
C GLU A 256 -13.53 4.48 21.96
N ARG A 257 -14.03 5.67 21.63
CA ARG A 257 -15.33 5.83 20.95
C ARG A 257 -15.36 5.24 19.55
N CYS A 258 -14.27 5.35 18.79
CA CYS A 258 -14.13 4.68 17.50
C CYS A 258 -14.24 3.15 17.68
N MET A 259 -13.47 2.56 18.60
CA MET A 259 -13.51 1.12 18.88
C MET A 259 -14.90 0.64 19.30
N ASP A 260 -15.57 1.37 20.19
CA ASP A 260 -16.95 1.07 20.58
C ASP A 260 -17.89 1.06 19.38
N GLU A 261 -17.74 2.03 18.48
CA GLU A 261 -18.59 2.13 17.29
C GLU A 261 -18.30 1.03 16.27
N TRP A 262 -17.04 0.65 16.09
CA TRP A 262 -16.68 -0.49 15.24
C TRP A 262 -17.27 -1.80 15.76
N MET A 263 -17.21 -2.05 17.06
CA MET A 263 -17.81 -3.25 17.66
C MET A 263 -19.32 -3.26 17.49
N LYS A 264 -20.01 -2.11 17.62
CA LYS A 264 -21.44 -2.01 17.29
C LYS A 264 -21.71 -2.27 15.82
N GLN A 265 -20.90 -1.71 14.92
CA GLN A 265 -21.12 -1.89 13.49
C GLN A 265 -20.97 -3.36 13.05
N LEU A 266 -20.09 -4.10 13.74
CA LEU A 266 -19.87 -5.53 13.60
C LEU A 266 -20.86 -6.41 14.38
N ASN A 267 -21.85 -5.82 15.08
CA ASN A 267 -22.78 -6.52 15.99
C ASN A 267 -22.09 -7.31 17.12
N LEU A 268 -20.94 -6.84 17.59
CA LEU A 268 -20.17 -7.46 18.68
C LEU A 268 -20.39 -6.78 20.04
N ASP A 269 -21.34 -5.84 20.13
CA ASP A 269 -21.61 -5.02 21.31
C ASP A 269 -22.68 -5.60 22.25
N SER A 270 -23.42 -6.61 21.83
CA SER A 270 -24.38 -7.30 22.70
C SER A 270 -23.68 -7.97 23.88
N TYR A 271 -24.34 -8.11 25.03
CA TYR A 271 -23.75 -8.71 26.22
C TYR A 271 -23.11 -10.09 25.96
N MET A 272 -23.82 -10.96 25.22
CA MET A 272 -23.33 -12.29 24.87
C MET A 272 -22.12 -12.24 23.93
N GLU A 273 -22.14 -11.37 22.92
CA GLU A 273 -21.02 -11.21 21.98
C GLU A 273 -19.80 -10.56 22.65
N ARG A 274 -20.00 -9.61 23.57
CA ARG A 274 -18.92 -9.02 24.37
C ARG A 274 -18.23 -10.09 25.21
N MET A 275 -19.00 -10.95 25.87
CA MET A 275 -18.47 -12.08 26.64
C MET A 275 -17.70 -13.05 25.73
N LYS A 276 -18.27 -13.45 24.59
CA LYS A 276 -17.62 -14.33 23.62
C LYS A 276 -16.31 -13.71 23.08
N THR A 277 -16.36 -12.45 22.66
CA THR A 277 -15.19 -11.70 22.17
C THR A 277 -14.11 -11.60 23.23
N SER A 278 -14.49 -11.33 24.49
CA SER A 278 -13.57 -11.30 25.62
C SER A 278 -12.86 -12.63 25.83
N LEU A 279 -13.53 -13.77 25.64
CA LEU A 279 -13.00 -15.08 26.01
C LEU A 279 -12.32 -15.81 24.85
N GLU A 280 -12.76 -15.59 23.62
CA GLU A 280 -12.41 -16.44 22.48
C GLU A 280 -11.68 -15.70 21.35
N ARG A 281 -11.93 -14.41 21.15
CA ARG A 281 -11.44 -13.70 19.96
C ARG A 281 -10.10 -12.98 20.19
N ILE A 282 -9.28 -13.03 19.15
CA ILE A 282 -8.13 -12.15 18.89
C ILE A 282 -8.38 -11.55 17.51
N ILE A 283 -8.47 -10.22 17.43
CA ILE A 283 -8.80 -9.47 16.23
C ILE A 283 -7.62 -8.56 15.92
N PRO A 284 -6.81 -8.87 14.89
CA PRO A 284 -5.79 -7.97 14.39
C PRO A 284 -6.39 -6.62 14.01
N TRP A 285 -5.80 -5.54 14.50
CA TRP A 285 -6.29 -4.20 14.26
C TRP A 285 -5.15 -3.28 13.85
N LEU A 286 -5.18 -2.86 12.59
CA LEU A 286 -4.13 -2.10 11.93
C LEU A 286 -4.45 -0.60 11.95
N GLY A 287 -3.42 0.23 12.05
CA GLY A 287 -3.57 1.67 11.92
C GLY A 287 -2.24 2.37 11.66
N ASP A 288 -2.27 3.69 11.56
CA ASP A 288 -1.05 4.47 11.62
C ASP A 288 -0.41 4.37 13.02
N GLN A 289 0.82 4.90 13.16
CA GLN A 289 1.54 4.82 14.42
C GLN A 289 0.77 5.44 15.59
N LEU A 290 0.06 6.56 15.36
CA LEU A 290 -0.66 7.24 16.43
C LEU A 290 -1.83 6.37 16.91
N THR A 291 -2.61 5.80 15.98
CA THR A 291 -3.70 4.87 16.26
C THR A 291 -3.23 3.68 17.10
N THR A 292 -2.18 2.98 16.64
CA THR A 292 -1.62 1.82 17.37
C THR A 292 -1.16 2.22 18.77
N SER A 293 -0.44 3.35 18.90
CA SER A 293 -0.02 3.88 20.19
C SER A 293 -1.19 4.22 21.11
N ARG A 294 -2.31 4.72 20.57
CA ARG A 294 -3.50 5.08 21.37
C ARG A 294 -4.22 3.84 21.86
N ILE A 295 -4.43 2.83 21.02
CA ILE A 295 -5.01 1.55 21.44
C ILE A 295 -4.15 0.90 22.54
N ARG A 296 -2.83 0.86 22.34
CA ARG A 296 -1.89 0.33 23.35
C ARG A 296 -1.95 1.11 24.66
N GLY A 297 -2.12 2.44 24.60
CA GLY A 297 -2.31 3.27 25.79
C GLY A 297 -3.65 3.05 26.48
N LEU A 298 -4.74 2.86 25.73
CA LEU A 298 -6.06 2.48 26.27
C LEU A 298 -5.97 1.17 27.05
N LYS A 299 -5.35 0.13 26.47
CA LYS A 299 -5.09 -1.14 27.18
C LYS A 299 -4.38 -0.95 28.53
N LYS A 300 -3.46 0.02 28.63
CA LYS A 300 -2.79 0.36 29.89
C LYS A 300 -3.72 1.06 30.87
N PHE A 301 -4.58 1.97 30.41
CA PHE A 301 -5.56 2.63 31.28
C PHE A 301 -6.60 1.65 31.82
N HIS A 302 -7.08 0.75 30.95
CA HIS A 302 -8.07 -0.27 31.29
C HIS A 302 -7.47 -1.47 32.00
N SER A 303 -6.16 -1.54 32.27
CA SER A 303 -5.51 -2.78 32.73
C SER A 303 -6.08 -3.39 34.02
N HIS A 304 -6.78 -2.58 34.83
CA HIS A 304 -7.42 -2.99 36.09
C HIS A 304 -8.92 -3.27 35.95
N ASP A 305 -9.48 -3.14 34.76
CA ASP A 305 -10.89 -3.42 34.50
C ASP A 305 -11.18 -4.92 34.66
N LEU A 306 -12.43 -5.21 35.05
CA LEU A 306 -12.80 -6.51 35.60
C LEU A 306 -12.85 -7.62 34.54
N ASN A 307 -13.03 -7.26 33.27
CA ASN A 307 -13.19 -8.23 32.18
C ASN A 307 -12.30 -7.91 30.97
N GLY A 308 -12.00 -8.95 30.17
CA GLY A 308 -11.08 -8.81 29.04
C GLY A 308 -11.65 -8.05 27.84
N TYR A 309 -12.95 -7.77 27.81
CA TYR A 309 -13.55 -6.92 26.78
C TYR A 309 -13.17 -5.46 27.04
N GLU A 310 -13.41 -4.96 28.25
CA GLU A 310 -13.06 -3.59 28.68
C GLU A 310 -11.55 -3.33 28.60
N ARG A 311 -10.73 -4.35 28.93
CA ARG A 311 -9.27 -4.29 28.76
C ARG A 311 -8.80 -4.29 27.31
N LEU A 312 -9.69 -4.48 26.34
CA LEU A 312 -9.37 -4.67 24.93
C LEU A 312 -8.43 -5.87 24.68
N ASP A 313 -8.46 -6.92 25.52
CA ASP A 313 -7.62 -8.12 25.38
C ASP A 313 -7.89 -8.90 24.08
N HIS A 314 -9.01 -8.59 23.41
CA HIS A 314 -9.39 -9.17 22.12
C HIS A 314 -8.79 -8.42 20.92
N VAL A 315 -8.23 -7.23 21.11
CA VAL A 315 -7.61 -6.45 20.03
C VAL A 315 -6.13 -6.81 19.97
N LEU A 316 -5.61 -7.10 18.78
CA LEU A 316 -4.17 -7.23 18.54
C LEU A 316 -3.71 -6.06 17.68
N GLU A 317 -3.25 -4.99 18.32
CA GLU A 317 -2.85 -3.78 17.64
C GLU A 317 -1.51 -3.94 16.91
N HIS A 318 -1.46 -3.50 15.65
CA HIS A 318 -0.24 -3.49 14.85
C HIS A 318 -0.23 -2.27 13.93
N PHE A 319 0.96 -1.77 13.55
CA PHE A 319 1.06 -0.66 12.62
C PHE A 319 0.85 -1.14 11.18
N GLY A 320 0.30 -0.29 10.31
CA GLY A 320 0.25 -0.57 8.88
C GLY A 320 1.62 -0.42 8.25
N TRP A 321 2.14 -1.48 7.60
CA TRP A 321 3.43 -1.48 6.91
C TRP A 321 3.59 -0.35 5.88
N PHE A 322 2.49 0.04 5.22
CA PHE A 322 2.45 1.21 4.34
C PHE A 322 2.94 2.50 5.03
N HIS A 323 2.52 2.74 6.28
CA HIS A 323 2.97 3.92 7.00
C HIS A 323 4.43 3.81 7.49
N ALA A 324 4.92 2.60 7.75
CA ALA A 324 6.34 2.38 8.04
C ALA A 324 7.21 2.66 6.80
N GLN A 325 6.75 2.27 5.61
CA GLN A 325 7.40 2.60 4.34
C GLN A 325 7.45 4.13 4.11
N ILE A 326 6.34 4.85 4.37
CA ILE A 326 6.33 6.33 4.32
C ILE A 326 7.33 6.93 5.32
N ALA A 327 7.43 6.37 6.53
CA ALA A 327 8.40 6.81 7.52
C ALA A 327 9.85 6.56 7.04
N GLU A 328 10.11 5.45 6.36
CA GLU A 328 11.40 5.17 5.73
C GLU A 328 11.71 6.19 4.62
N GLU A 329 10.76 6.52 3.76
CA GLU A 329 10.91 7.55 2.73
C GLU A 329 11.26 8.90 3.34
N HIS A 330 10.57 9.30 4.41
CA HIS A 330 10.87 10.53 5.13
C HIS A 330 12.29 10.50 5.72
N SER A 331 12.72 9.36 6.25
CA SER A 331 14.08 9.16 6.74
C SER A 331 15.12 9.27 5.61
N ILE A 332 14.87 8.66 4.44
CA ILE A 332 15.72 8.76 3.24
C ILE A 332 15.78 10.21 2.76
N HIS A 333 14.64 10.89 2.68
CA HIS A 333 14.56 12.29 2.29
C HIS A 333 15.39 13.16 3.23
N ASN A 334 15.14 13.10 4.54
CA ASN A 334 15.86 13.91 5.53
C ASN A 334 17.38 13.71 5.47
N GLN A 335 17.85 12.49 5.21
CA GLN A 335 19.26 12.16 5.16
C GLN A 335 19.94 12.56 3.84
N TYR A 336 19.24 12.43 2.71
CA TYR A 336 19.84 12.54 1.37
C TYR A 336 19.35 13.74 0.56
N TYR A 337 18.44 14.57 1.08
CA TYR A 337 17.87 15.69 0.32
C TYR A 337 18.93 16.70 -0.13
N GLY A 338 19.73 17.22 0.81
CA GLY A 338 20.82 18.14 0.52
C GLY A 338 20.40 19.49 -0.09
N ALA A 339 21.36 20.16 -0.71
CA ALA A 339 21.21 21.44 -1.39
C ALA A 339 21.34 21.30 -2.93
N THR A 340 21.00 22.34 -3.69
CA THR A 340 20.97 22.28 -5.17
C THR A 340 22.37 22.16 -5.78
N ASP A 341 23.37 22.71 -5.08
CA ASP A 341 24.80 22.65 -5.39
C ASP A 341 25.49 21.38 -4.85
N SER A 342 24.78 20.56 -4.07
CA SER A 342 25.23 19.24 -3.63
C SER A 342 24.75 18.14 -4.59
N LEU A 343 25.30 16.93 -4.49
CA LEU A 343 24.87 15.76 -5.30
C LEU A 343 23.76 14.93 -4.61
N GLY A 344 22.89 15.58 -3.83
CA GLY A 344 21.76 14.94 -3.13
C GLY A 344 20.48 14.80 -3.97
N LEU A 345 19.40 14.31 -3.34
CA LEU A 345 18.10 14.13 -3.99
C LEU A 345 17.53 15.43 -4.54
N LYS A 346 17.77 16.57 -3.87
CA LYS A 346 17.32 17.88 -4.37
C LYS A 346 17.90 18.17 -5.75
N HIS A 347 19.19 17.93 -5.94
CA HIS A 347 19.85 18.11 -7.24
C HIS A 347 19.25 17.19 -8.31
N ALA A 348 19.03 15.92 -7.98
CA ALA A 348 18.39 14.98 -8.89
C ALA A 348 16.95 15.41 -9.24
N PHE A 349 16.17 15.88 -8.27
CA PHE A 349 14.80 16.35 -8.49
C PHE A 349 14.75 17.64 -9.31
N ASP A 350 15.68 18.57 -9.09
CA ASP A 350 15.82 19.79 -9.89
C ASP A 350 16.15 19.44 -11.35
N LEU A 351 17.08 18.50 -11.58
CA LEU A 351 17.45 18.00 -12.91
C LEU A 351 16.27 17.34 -13.62
N LEU A 352 15.52 16.50 -12.90
CA LEU A 352 14.33 15.81 -13.40
C LEU A 352 13.07 16.70 -13.44
N LYS A 353 13.18 17.97 -13.03
CA LYS A 353 12.08 18.94 -12.94
C LYS A 353 10.89 18.42 -12.11
N ARG A 354 11.16 17.61 -11.08
CA ARG A 354 10.15 17.12 -10.15
C ARG A 354 9.75 18.21 -9.17
N LYS A 355 8.45 18.38 -8.95
CA LYS A 355 7.88 19.43 -8.09
C LYS A 355 7.21 18.81 -6.87
N GLY A 356 7.12 19.60 -5.79
CA GLY A 356 6.40 19.18 -4.58
C GLY A 356 7.19 18.28 -3.64
N LEU A 357 8.46 17.99 -3.90
CA LEU A 357 9.30 17.08 -3.10
C LEU A 357 10.25 17.80 -2.13
N HIS A 358 9.98 19.07 -1.84
CA HIS A 358 10.89 19.92 -1.07
C HIS A 358 10.81 19.71 0.44
N SER A 359 9.65 19.32 0.93
CA SER A 359 9.42 19.09 2.35
C SER A 359 8.54 17.85 2.50
N PRO A 360 8.96 16.88 3.33
CA PRO A 360 8.16 15.70 3.61
C PRO A 360 6.75 16.03 4.06
N THR A 361 5.76 15.36 3.47
CA THR A 361 4.37 15.47 3.87
C THR A 361 3.65 14.15 3.64
N VAL A 362 2.78 13.80 4.57
CA VAL A 362 1.89 12.63 4.44
C VAL A 362 0.63 12.94 3.61
N LYS A 363 0.48 14.19 3.15
CA LYS A 363 -0.71 14.65 2.42
C LYS A 363 -0.46 14.70 0.92
N GLY A 364 -1.51 14.35 0.16
CA GLY A 364 -1.50 14.48 -1.29
C GLY A 364 -0.49 13.53 -1.96
N PRO A 365 0.05 13.90 -3.13
CA PRO A 365 0.83 13.00 -3.96
C PRO A 365 2.31 12.88 -3.54
N PHE A 366 2.69 13.35 -2.35
CA PHE A 366 4.11 13.40 -1.95
C PHE A 366 4.75 12.02 -1.90
N HIS A 367 4.10 11.05 -1.22
CA HIS A 367 4.56 9.67 -1.14
C HIS A 367 4.84 9.09 -2.53
N GLN A 368 3.83 9.07 -3.42
CA GLN A 368 4.01 8.60 -4.80
C GLN A 368 5.12 9.34 -5.54
N GLY A 369 5.15 10.67 -5.44
CA GLY A 369 6.14 11.49 -6.13
C GLY A 369 7.57 11.25 -5.63
N LEU A 370 7.74 10.97 -4.34
CA LEU A 370 9.01 10.65 -3.71
C LEU A 370 9.44 9.23 -4.08
N GLN A 371 8.56 8.23 -3.92
CA GLN A 371 8.80 6.84 -4.30
C GLN A 371 9.26 6.75 -5.77
N ASP A 372 8.47 7.29 -6.70
CA ASP A 372 8.83 7.34 -8.13
C ASP A 372 10.20 8.03 -8.33
N GLY A 373 10.55 8.99 -7.48
CA GLY A 373 11.78 9.76 -7.56
C GLY A 373 12.97 8.92 -7.12
N LEU A 374 12.82 8.23 -6.00
CA LEU A 374 13.79 7.30 -5.45
C LEU A 374 14.10 6.16 -6.43
N TYR A 375 13.08 5.56 -7.07
CA TYR A 375 13.29 4.52 -8.09
C TYR A 375 14.07 5.03 -9.30
N ILE A 376 13.78 6.25 -9.80
CA ILE A 376 14.54 6.83 -10.91
C ILE A 376 15.99 7.11 -10.51
N VAL A 377 16.22 7.68 -9.33
CA VAL A 377 17.57 7.99 -8.84
C VAL A 377 18.37 6.69 -8.64
N ALA A 378 17.77 5.68 -8.00
CA ALA A 378 18.38 4.36 -7.83
C ALA A 378 18.74 3.73 -9.18
N ALA A 379 17.82 3.73 -10.14
CA ALA A 379 18.07 3.22 -11.48
C ALA A 379 19.22 3.95 -12.17
N GLY A 380 19.30 5.29 -12.04
CA GLY A 380 20.41 6.08 -12.56
C GLY A 380 21.76 5.67 -11.94
N HIS A 381 21.81 5.56 -10.61
CA HIS A 381 23.02 5.18 -9.87
C HIS A 381 23.51 3.79 -10.25
N PHE A 382 22.65 2.77 -10.17
CA PHE A 382 23.06 1.40 -10.44
C PHE A 382 23.40 1.17 -11.91
N ARG A 383 22.70 1.82 -12.84
CA ARG A 383 23.05 1.76 -14.27
C ARG A 383 24.39 2.42 -14.57
N ASP A 384 24.74 3.51 -13.90
CA ASP A 384 26.07 4.09 -14.08
C ASP A 384 27.16 3.20 -13.46
N LEU A 385 26.88 2.57 -12.31
CA LEU A 385 27.79 1.55 -11.73
C LEU A 385 27.99 0.34 -12.64
N TRP A 386 26.97 -0.10 -13.36
CA TRP A 386 27.10 -1.14 -14.39
C TRP A 386 28.11 -0.75 -15.49
N ARG A 387 28.08 0.50 -15.95
CA ARG A 387 29.05 1.02 -16.93
C ARG A 387 30.45 1.10 -16.32
N LEU A 388 30.56 1.67 -15.12
CA LEU A 388 31.83 1.87 -14.43
C LEU A 388 32.54 0.54 -14.10
N VAL A 389 31.85 -0.37 -13.41
CA VAL A 389 32.41 -1.65 -12.93
C VAL A 389 32.57 -2.63 -14.09
N GLY A 390 31.65 -2.60 -15.06
CA GLY A 390 31.70 -3.38 -16.28
C GLY A 390 32.67 -2.86 -17.34
N GLY A 391 33.27 -1.68 -17.16
CA GLY A 391 34.18 -1.07 -18.12
C GLY A 391 33.53 -0.87 -19.50
N ALA A 392 32.24 -0.53 -19.52
CA ALA A 392 31.43 -0.40 -20.72
C ALA A 392 31.06 1.07 -20.99
N GLU A 393 31.08 1.49 -22.26
CA GLU A 393 30.68 2.85 -22.63
C GLU A 393 29.17 3.02 -22.55
N SER A 394 28.44 1.96 -22.89
CA SER A 394 26.98 1.89 -22.85
C SER A 394 26.48 0.63 -22.14
N LEU A 395 25.24 0.65 -21.63
CA LEU A 395 24.61 -0.55 -21.07
C LEU A 395 24.37 -1.64 -22.13
N ALA A 396 24.30 -1.29 -23.41
CA ALA A 396 24.12 -2.25 -24.49
C ALA A 396 25.38 -3.12 -24.67
N ASP A 397 26.57 -2.59 -24.36
CA ASP A 397 27.84 -3.31 -24.51
C ASP A 397 27.95 -4.47 -23.51
N LEU A 398 27.19 -4.41 -22.41
CA LEU A 398 27.12 -5.48 -21.41
C LEU A 398 26.34 -6.71 -21.90
N ARG A 399 25.63 -6.63 -23.04
CA ARG A 399 24.89 -7.74 -23.62
C ARG A 399 25.79 -8.85 -24.19
N ASP A 400 27.06 -8.56 -24.44
CA ASP A 400 28.02 -9.55 -24.94
C ASP A 400 28.62 -10.40 -23.80
N ARG A 401 28.36 -10.03 -22.54
CA ARG A 401 28.81 -10.77 -21.36
C ARG A 401 27.91 -11.96 -21.07
N THR A 402 28.46 -13.02 -20.49
CA THR A 402 27.65 -14.17 -20.04
C THR A 402 26.86 -13.82 -18.76
N PRO A 403 25.79 -14.57 -18.42
CA PRO A 403 25.08 -14.38 -17.16
C PRO A 403 25.99 -14.44 -15.92
N GLU A 404 27.00 -15.32 -15.91
CA GLU A 404 27.94 -15.49 -14.82
C GLU A 404 28.87 -14.27 -14.67
N GLU A 405 29.30 -13.70 -15.80
CA GLU A 405 30.07 -12.46 -15.81
C GLU A 405 29.24 -11.28 -15.30
N LEU A 406 27.97 -11.18 -15.72
CA LEU A 406 27.05 -10.17 -15.22
C LEU A 406 26.81 -10.35 -13.71
N TYR A 407 26.60 -11.57 -13.24
CA TYR A 407 26.47 -11.85 -11.81
C TYR A 407 27.72 -11.44 -11.02
N ALA A 408 28.92 -11.77 -11.51
CA ALA A 408 30.17 -11.36 -10.89
C ALA A 408 30.33 -9.82 -10.83
N LEU A 409 29.86 -9.10 -11.85
CA LEU A 409 29.81 -7.64 -11.83
C LEU A 409 28.80 -7.12 -10.82
N ALA A 410 27.60 -7.72 -10.72
CA ALA A 410 26.60 -7.36 -9.72
C ALA A 410 27.13 -7.54 -8.29
N VAL A 411 27.85 -8.63 -8.02
CA VAL A 411 28.54 -8.87 -6.75
C VAL A 411 29.55 -7.76 -6.45
N ARG A 412 30.38 -7.38 -7.42
CA ARG A 412 31.33 -6.26 -7.25
C ARG A 412 30.62 -4.93 -6.99
N ILE A 413 29.53 -4.65 -7.72
CA ILE A 413 28.70 -3.45 -7.51
C ILE A 413 28.18 -3.42 -6.08
N LEU A 414 27.63 -4.53 -5.59
CA LEU A 414 27.12 -4.63 -4.22
C LEU A 414 28.25 -4.43 -3.19
N ASP A 415 29.32 -5.22 -3.31
CA ASP A 415 30.39 -5.28 -2.33
C ASP A 415 31.18 -3.98 -2.23
N ASP A 416 31.43 -3.29 -3.35
CA ASP A 416 32.25 -2.08 -3.42
C ASP A 416 31.46 -0.77 -3.42
N TYR A 417 30.17 -0.79 -3.82
CA TYR A 417 29.39 0.43 -4.03
C TYR A 417 28.01 0.48 -3.37
N ALA A 418 27.57 -0.59 -2.70
CA ALA A 418 26.26 -0.60 -2.04
C ALA A 418 26.21 -1.43 -0.74
N SER A 419 27.35 -1.58 -0.04
CA SER A 419 27.44 -2.36 1.20
C SER A 419 27.99 -1.56 2.39
N THR A 420 27.66 -2.00 3.61
CA THR A 420 28.27 -1.45 4.83
C THR A 420 29.80 -1.66 4.84
N ASN A 421 30.28 -2.78 4.30
CA ASN A 421 31.71 -3.05 4.19
C ASN A 421 32.42 -2.06 3.27
N ALA A 422 31.80 -1.65 2.15
CA ALA A 422 32.32 -0.59 1.31
C ALA A 422 32.46 0.74 2.08
N LEU A 423 31.43 1.12 2.85
CA LEU A 423 31.48 2.32 3.69
C LEU A 423 32.60 2.27 4.72
N VAL A 424 32.77 1.14 5.40
CA VAL A 424 33.86 0.95 6.38
C VAL A 424 35.22 1.05 5.69
N ARG A 425 35.40 0.45 4.50
CA ARG A 425 36.64 0.56 3.73
C ARG A 425 36.95 2.00 3.31
N LEU A 426 35.94 2.79 2.96
CA LEU A 426 36.12 4.19 2.60
C LEU A 426 36.43 5.07 3.82
N ARG A 427 35.71 4.88 4.93
CA ARG A 427 35.85 5.69 6.16
C ARG A 427 37.09 5.36 7.01
N THR A 428 37.71 4.21 6.79
CA THR A 428 38.96 3.84 7.49
C THR A 428 40.22 4.39 6.80
N ARG A 429 40.10 5.02 5.63
CA ARG A 429 41.21 5.72 4.95
C ARG A 429 41.63 6.96 5.73
N ASP A 430 42.87 7.42 5.52
CA ASP A 430 43.31 8.74 5.99
C ASP A 430 42.32 9.80 5.50
N ILE A 431 41.93 10.74 6.39
CA ILE A 431 40.88 11.73 6.12
C ILE A 431 41.14 12.56 4.85
N ARG A 432 42.41 12.75 4.47
CA ARG A 432 42.80 13.47 3.24
C ARG A 432 42.53 12.67 1.96
N ASN A 433 42.31 11.36 2.09
CA ASN A 433 42.04 10.42 1.01
C ASN A 433 40.60 9.88 1.05
N GLN A 434 39.74 10.45 1.89
CA GLN A 434 38.31 10.12 1.93
C GLN A 434 37.59 10.92 0.85
N ASP A 435 36.92 10.20 -0.06
CA ASP A 435 36.04 10.79 -1.05
C ASP A 435 34.62 10.85 -0.45
N GLU A 436 34.24 12.02 0.05
CA GLU A 436 32.94 12.25 0.68
C GLU A 436 31.77 12.02 -0.29
N VAL A 437 31.95 12.32 -1.58
CA VAL A 437 30.93 12.11 -2.61
C VAL A 437 30.72 10.61 -2.80
N GLN A 438 31.80 9.85 -2.92
CA GLN A 438 31.73 8.40 -3.01
C GLN A 438 31.12 7.79 -1.74
N ILE A 439 31.53 8.25 -0.55
CA ILE A 439 30.97 7.77 0.73
C ILE A 439 29.45 7.97 0.76
N GLN A 440 28.98 9.15 0.39
CA GLN A 440 27.54 9.46 0.36
C GLN A 440 26.80 8.61 -0.68
N ALA A 441 27.36 8.44 -1.87
CA ALA A 441 26.77 7.62 -2.93
C ALA A 441 26.64 6.15 -2.51
N VAL A 442 27.69 5.57 -1.91
CA VAL A 442 27.64 4.19 -1.38
C VAL A 442 26.61 4.06 -0.27
N GLN A 443 26.49 5.08 0.58
CA GLN A 443 25.53 5.06 1.68
C GLN A 443 24.09 5.08 1.16
N PHE A 444 23.81 5.96 0.19
CA PHE A 444 22.53 6.01 -0.49
C PHE A 444 22.21 4.69 -1.20
N ASN A 445 23.15 4.14 -1.98
CA ASN A 445 22.95 2.91 -2.74
C ASN A 445 22.63 1.71 -1.84
N ARG A 446 23.31 1.61 -0.69
CA ARG A 446 22.99 0.57 0.31
C ARG A 446 21.58 0.74 0.86
N ASP A 447 21.25 1.94 1.30
CA ASP A 447 19.98 2.22 1.97
C ASP A 447 18.78 2.10 1.02
N ILE A 448 18.94 2.52 -0.24
CA ILE A 448 17.85 2.45 -1.23
C ILE A 448 17.53 1.01 -1.64
N LEU A 449 18.51 0.09 -1.60
CA LEU A 449 18.24 -1.34 -1.82
C LEU A 449 17.35 -1.94 -0.73
N TYR A 450 17.48 -1.52 0.52
CA TYR A 450 16.59 -1.98 1.60
C TYR A 450 15.15 -1.47 1.39
N TYR A 451 14.99 -0.21 1.00
CA TYR A 451 13.68 0.36 0.70
C TYR A 451 13.00 -0.34 -0.48
N ILE A 452 13.75 -0.60 -1.56
CA ILE A 452 13.23 -1.33 -2.74
C ILE A 452 12.87 -2.76 -2.37
N GLU A 453 13.67 -3.42 -1.52
CA GLU A 453 13.35 -4.77 -1.06
C GLU A 453 12.10 -4.79 -0.18
N LEU A 454 11.91 -3.79 0.70
CA LEU A 454 10.69 -3.68 1.50
C LEU A 454 9.45 -3.52 0.61
N ASP A 455 9.52 -2.62 -0.37
CA ASP A 455 8.44 -2.40 -1.35
C ASP A 455 8.13 -3.67 -2.14
N ASP A 456 9.17 -4.36 -2.62
CA ASP A 456 9.02 -5.60 -3.39
C ASP A 456 8.42 -6.74 -2.54
N ALA A 457 8.87 -6.89 -1.30
CA ALA A 457 8.37 -7.89 -0.36
C ALA A 457 6.89 -7.63 -0.04
N MET A 458 6.51 -6.37 0.19
CA MET A 458 5.10 -5.98 0.41
C MET A 458 4.23 -6.27 -0.82
N ASN A 459 4.69 -5.90 -2.03
CA ASN A 459 3.92 -6.09 -3.26
C ASN A 459 3.74 -7.56 -3.66
N THR A 460 4.69 -8.41 -3.30
CA THR A 460 4.65 -9.86 -3.60
C THR A 460 4.05 -10.70 -2.46
N GLY A 461 3.76 -10.07 -1.32
CA GLY A 461 3.24 -10.74 -0.13
C GLY A 461 4.24 -11.67 0.56
N ASP A 462 5.54 -11.38 0.48
CA ASP A 462 6.57 -12.16 1.20
C ASP A 462 6.86 -11.57 2.57
N VAL A 463 6.06 -11.97 3.55
CA VAL A 463 6.15 -11.50 4.93
C VAL A 463 7.46 -11.92 5.59
N GLY A 464 8.08 -13.01 5.14
CA GLY A 464 9.39 -13.44 5.63
C GLY A 464 10.50 -12.46 5.23
N ARG A 465 10.47 -11.95 4.00
CA ARG A 465 11.40 -10.90 3.56
C ARG A 465 11.15 -9.56 4.26
N MET A 466 9.89 -9.26 4.59
CA MET A 466 9.56 -8.10 5.42
C MET A 466 10.13 -8.24 6.83
N GLU A 467 10.04 -9.43 7.45
CA GLU A 467 10.62 -9.73 8.76
C GLU A 467 12.15 -9.64 8.75
N ASP A 468 12.82 -10.17 7.72
CA ASP A 468 14.27 -10.10 7.54
C ASP A 468 14.79 -8.64 7.56
N LEU A 469 13.98 -7.69 7.09
CA LEU A 469 14.33 -6.26 7.07
C LEU A 469 14.09 -5.53 8.40
N LEU A 470 13.38 -6.11 9.36
CA LEU A 470 13.05 -5.45 10.64
C LEU A 470 14.28 -4.90 11.37
N PRO A 471 15.41 -5.63 11.52
CA PRO A 471 16.59 -5.08 12.17
C PRO A 471 17.19 -3.90 11.40
N ARG A 472 17.23 -3.96 10.06
CA ARG A 472 17.75 -2.88 9.20
C ARG A 472 16.92 -1.60 9.35
N LEU A 473 15.60 -1.74 9.31
CA LEU A 473 14.65 -0.63 9.52
C LEU A 473 14.77 -0.05 10.93
N LEU A 474 14.93 -0.91 11.94
CA LEU A 474 15.12 -0.48 13.33
C LEU A 474 16.38 0.37 13.48
N PHE A 475 17.51 -0.06 12.92
CA PHE A 475 18.74 0.72 12.94
C PHE A 475 18.58 2.05 12.18
N ARG A 476 17.88 2.04 11.05
CA ARG A 476 17.57 3.25 10.27
C ARG A 476 16.75 4.25 11.08
N PHE A 477 15.63 3.84 11.67
CA PHE A 477 14.75 4.74 12.43
C PHE A 477 15.42 5.26 13.69
N THR A 478 16.20 4.40 14.37
CA THR A 478 16.97 4.81 15.55
C THR A 478 18.00 5.88 15.18
N GLY A 479 18.76 5.69 14.11
CA GLY A 479 19.76 6.66 13.65
C GLY A 479 19.17 7.92 13.01
N GLY A 480 17.99 7.80 12.38
CA GLY A 480 17.29 8.88 11.69
C GLY A 480 16.35 9.70 12.58
N GLY A 481 16.30 9.45 13.89
CA GLY A 481 15.47 10.20 14.84
C GLY A 481 13.96 9.94 14.73
N SER A 482 13.56 8.81 14.14
CA SER A 482 12.15 8.42 13.97
C SER A 482 11.65 7.57 15.14
N SER A 483 11.71 8.13 16.36
CA SER A 483 11.49 7.40 17.63
C SER A 483 10.15 6.66 17.71
N ASN A 484 9.12 7.19 17.05
CA ASN A 484 7.79 6.60 17.00
C ASN A 484 7.84 5.23 16.31
N TYR A 485 8.36 5.16 15.08
CA TYR A 485 8.50 3.89 14.36
C TYR A 485 9.64 3.01 14.92
N THR A 486 10.66 3.58 15.55
CA THR A 486 11.60 2.78 16.37
C THR A 486 10.87 1.98 17.44
N THR A 487 9.91 2.62 18.14
CA THR A 487 9.10 1.94 19.16
C THR A 487 8.23 0.86 18.53
N GLU A 488 7.52 1.16 17.44
CA GLU A 488 6.64 0.18 16.78
C GLU A 488 7.40 -1.03 16.22
N LEU A 489 8.61 -0.85 15.68
CA LEU A 489 9.44 -1.97 15.24
C LEU A 489 9.94 -2.82 16.41
N LEU A 490 10.31 -2.20 17.53
CA LEU A 490 10.69 -2.95 18.74
C LEU A 490 9.52 -3.76 19.29
N GLU A 491 8.33 -3.17 19.34
CA GLU A 491 7.09 -3.85 19.75
C GLU A 491 6.80 -5.03 18.82
N LEU A 492 6.91 -4.87 17.50
CA LEU A 492 6.70 -5.97 16.54
C LEU A 492 7.75 -7.08 16.69
N ILE A 493 9.03 -6.72 16.77
CA ILE A 493 10.13 -7.69 16.94
C ILE A 493 9.96 -8.48 18.24
N GLN A 494 9.63 -7.81 19.34
CA GLN A 494 9.30 -8.44 20.61
C GLN A 494 8.10 -9.39 20.44
N ALA A 495 7.04 -8.92 19.78
CA ALA A 495 5.82 -9.67 19.60
C ALA A 495 6.05 -10.98 18.82
N ILE A 496 6.63 -10.90 17.62
CA ILE A 496 6.90 -12.05 16.74
C ILE A 496 7.77 -13.11 17.43
N HIS A 497 8.81 -12.69 18.16
CA HIS A 497 9.80 -13.62 18.67
C HIS A 497 9.56 -14.10 20.11
N ARG A 498 8.75 -13.38 20.89
CA ARG A 498 8.57 -13.65 22.33
C ARG A 498 7.13 -13.81 22.76
N GLU A 499 6.16 -13.15 22.11
CA GLU A 499 4.80 -13.01 22.65
C GLU A 499 3.71 -13.67 21.80
N TRP A 500 3.92 -13.83 20.49
CA TRP A 500 2.97 -14.48 19.59
C TRP A 500 3.17 -15.99 19.56
N THR A 501 2.06 -16.72 19.48
CA THR A 501 2.07 -18.15 19.15
C THR A 501 2.18 -18.32 17.63
N PRO A 502 2.58 -19.50 17.12
CA PRO A 502 2.67 -19.74 15.68
C PRO A 502 1.37 -19.52 14.91
N GLU A 503 0.22 -19.60 15.57
CA GLU A 503 -1.09 -19.34 14.96
C GLU A 503 -1.42 -17.85 14.89
N VAL A 504 -0.87 -17.04 15.80
CA VAL A 504 -1.05 -15.57 15.80
C VAL A 504 -0.12 -14.91 14.79
N LYS A 505 1.10 -15.43 14.66
CA LYS A 505 2.08 -15.00 13.68
C LYS A 505 1.62 -15.42 12.28
#